data_AF-I3S461-F1
#
_entry.id   AF-I3S461-F1
#
_cell.length_a   1.000
_cell.length_b   1.000
_cell.length_c   1.000
_cell.angle_alpha   90.00
_cell.angle_beta   90.00
_cell.angle_gamma   90.00
#
_symmetry.space_group_name_H-M   'P 1'
#
loop_
_entity.id
_entity.type
_entity.pdbx_description
1 polymer ?
#
loop_
_entity_poly.entity_id
_entity_poly.type
_entity_poly.pdbx_seq_one_letter_code
_entity_poly.pdbx_strand_id
1 'polypeptide(L)'
;MESYCEVLQRCQQELFKPFNEATLFLCDIESQLSELCKGTLTMPSDNNRSDEAAGTSEDELSCGKVEAVEYSGMRQGDQELKEMLLRKYGGYLSSLRKEFLKKRKKGKLPKDARKTLTDWWNTHYRWPYPTEEEKLQLSEMTGLDIKQINNWFINQRKRHWKPSEDMRFAIMEGVSGGIIGPM
;
A
#
# COMPACT_ATOMS: atom_id res chain seq x y z
N MET A 1 -39.78 -13.97 13.98
CA MET A 1 -39.04 -14.34 12.76
C MET A 1 -38.95 -13.05 11.96
N GLU A 2 -37.79 -12.40 11.93
CA GLU A 2 -37.63 -11.13 11.19
C GLU A 2 -37.97 -11.39 9.72
N SER A 3 -38.74 -10.48 9.11
CA SER A 3 -39.12 -10.63 7.71
C SER A 3 -37.89 -10.40 6.82
N TYR A 4 -37.82 -11.07 5.67
CA TYR A 4 -36.70 -10.89 4.72
C TYR A 4 -36.48 -9.41 4.36
N CYS A 5 -37.55 -8.61 4.33
CA CYS A 5 -37.50 -7.18 4.10
C CYS A 5 -36.73 -6.42 5.20
N GLU A 6 -36.89 -6.79 6.47
CA GLU A 6 -36.19 -6.17 7.61
C GLU A 6 -34.69 -6.47 7.55
N VAL A 7 -34.31 -7.69 7.18
CA VAL A 7 -32.91 -8.09 7.01
C VAL A 7 -32.24 -7.30 5.88
N LEU A 8 -32.91 -7.17 4.73
CA LEU A 8 -32.40 -6.37 3.61
C LEU A 8 -32.22 -4.89 3.98
N GLN A 9 -33.18 -4.32 4.71
CA GLN A 9 -33.11 -2.93 5.17
C GLN A 9 -31.95 -2.72 6.14
N ARG A 10 -31.68 -3.69 7.01
CA ARG A 10 -30.55 -3.67 7.94
C ARG A 10 -29.20 -3.77 7.21
N CYS A 11 -29.07 -4.68 6.25
CA CYS A 11 -27.88 -4.79 5.41
C CYS A 11 -27.64 -3.51 4.61
N GLN A 12 -28.70 -2.89 4.09
CA GLN A 12 -28.60 -1.59 3.41
C GLN A 12 -28.05 -0.52 4.36
N GLN A 13 -28.61 -0.39 5.57
CA GLN A 13 -28.14 0.60 6.55
C GLN A 13 -26.69 0.37 6.97
N GLU A 14 -26.29 -0.88 7.21
CA GLU A 14 -24.93 -1.24 7.58
C GLU A 14 -23.92 -0.97 6.46
N LEU A 15 -24.32 -1.16 5.20
CA LEU A 15 -23.47 -0.83 4.05
C LEU A 15 -23.29 0.68 3.89
N PHE A 16 -24.34 1.49 4.07
CA PHE A 16 -24.26 2.94 3.88
C PHE A 16 -23.61 3.68 5.05
N LYS A 17 -23.64 3.11 6.27
CA LYS A 17 -23.12 3.76 7.48
C LYS A 17 -21.64 4.19 7.34
N PRO A 18 -20.69 3.34 6.90
CA PRO A 18 -19.30 3.74 6.72
C PRO A 18 -19.11 4.86 5.68
N PHE A 19 -19.89 4.87 4.60
CA PHE A 19 -19.79 5.91 3.57
C PHE A 19 -20.30 7.26 4.06
N ASN A 20 -21.39 7.26 4.82
CA ASN A 20 -21.92 8.48 5.44
C ASN A 20 -20.94 9.03 6.48
N GLU A 21 -20.36 8.16 7.31
CA GLU A 21 -19.35 8.54 8.30
C GLU A 21 -18.08 9.10 7.64
N ALA A 22 -17.61 8.48 6.56
CA ALA A 22 -16.47 8.97 5.78
C ALA A 22 -16.78 10.32 5.11
N THR A 23 -17.97 10.49 4.54
CA THR A 23 -18.40 11.77 3.95
C THR A 23 -18.41 12.89 4.98
N LEU A 24 -18.98 12.63 6.16
CA LEU A 24 -19.01 13.60 7.26
C LEU A 24 -17.60 13.96 7.75
N PHE A 25 -16.72 12.97 7.90
CA PHE A 25 -15.32 13.20 8.27
C PHE A 25 -14.59 14.08 7.25
N LEU A 26 -14.78 13.83 5.95
CA LEU A 26 -14.14 14.62 4.90
C LEU A 26 -14.66 16.06 4.89
N CYS A 27 -15.97 16.28 5.06
CA CYS A 27 -16.54 17.62 5.15
C CYS A 27 -16.04 18.39 6.39
N ASP A 28 -15.85 17.70 7.52
CA ASP A 28 -15.27 18.30 8.73
C ASP A 28 -13.82 18.74 8.50
N ILE A 29 -12.99 17.87 7.92
CA ILE A 29 -11.60 18.20 7.56
C ILE A 29 -11.54 19.36 6.55
N GLU A 30 -12.39 19.35 5.53
CA GLU A 30 -12.47 20.44 4.55
C GLU A 30 -12.84 21.76 5.22
N SER A 31 -13.78 21.74 6.17
CA SER A 31 -14.20 22.92 6.92
C SER A 31 -13.05 23.47 7.77
N GLN A 32 -12.35 22.61 8.52
CA GLN A 32 -11.18 22.98 9.34
C GLN A 32 -10.04 23.56 8.49
N LEU A 33 -9.77 22.98 7.32
CA LEU A 33 -8.79 23.51 6.38
C LEU A 33 -9.22 24.88 5.81
N SER A 34 -10.51 25.04 5.49
CA SER A 34 -11.04 26.32 5.01
C SER A 34 -10.92 27.43 6.06
N GLU A 35 -11.11 27.11 7.34
CA GLU A 35 -10.94 28.05 8.45
C GLU A 35 -9.49 28.44 8.65
N LEU A 36 -8.55 27.48 8.57
CA LEU A 36 -7.12 27.76 8.61
C LEU A 36 -6.68 28.71 7.48
N CYS A 37 -7.20 28.48 6.27
CA CYS A 37 -6.91 29.33 5.11
C CYS A 37 -7.50 30.75 5.27
N LYS A 38 -8.70 30.88 5.85
CA LYS A 38 -9.32 32.19 6.13
C LYS A 38 -8.56 32.98 7.19
N GLY A 39 -7.97 32.32 8.18
CA GLY A 39 -7.19 32.97 9.25
C GLY A 39 -5.87 33.60 8.80
N THR A 40 -5.36 33.25 7.62
CA THR A 40 -4.05 33.72 7.12
C THR A 40 -4.13 34.99 6.25
N LEU A 41 -5.33 35.41 5.80
CA LEU A 41 -5.48 36.51 4.84
C LEU A 41 -6.11 37.79 5.38
N THR A 42 -6.43 37.89 6.66
CA THR A 42 -7.03 39.12 7.20
C THR A 42 -5.96 40.09 7.69
N MET A 43 -5.24 40.72 6.76
CA MET A 43 -4.59 42.03 6.99
C MET A 43 -5.44 43.11 6.32
N PRO A 44 -5.73 44.23 7.00
CA PRO A 44 -6.51 45.33 6.42
C PRO A 44 -5.59 46.29 5.68
N SER A 45 -5.84 46.56 4.39
CA SER A 45 -5.56 47.89 3.84
C SER A 45 -6.27 48.13 2.51
N ASP A 46 -6.80 49.34 2.43
CA ASP A 46 -7.69 49.90 1.42
C ASP A 46 -7.16 50.07 -0.01
N ASN A 47 -8.14 50.19 -0.91
CA ASN A 47 -8.23 51.06 -2.09
C ASN A 47 -7.73 50.59 -3.48
N ASN A 48 -8.75 50.49 -4.36
CA ASN A 48 -8.82 51.00 -5.75
C ASN A 48 -7.96 50.35 -6.85
N ARG A 49 -8.62 49.66 -7.81
CA ARG A 49 -9.02 50.21 -9.15
C ARG A 49 -8.96 49.17 -10.29
N SER A 50 -10.07 49.08 -11.03
CA SER A 50 -10.31 48.79 -12.46
C SER A 50 -9.75 47.57 -13.22
N ASP A 51 -10.73 46.85 -13.80
CA ASP A 51 -10.97 46.56 -15.23
C ASP A 51 -10.08 45.63 -16.08
N GLU A 52 -10.77 44.57 -16.54
CA GLU A 52 -10.93 44.11 -17.93
C GLU A 52 -9.86 43.26 -18.66
N ALA A 53 -10.44 42.39 -19.51
CA ALA A 53 -9.92 41.77 -20.74
C ALA A 53 -9.01 40.51 -20.65
N ALA A 54 -9.69 39.37 -20.83
CA ALA A 54 -9.48 38.34 -21.87
C ALA A 54 -8.11 38.24 -22.59
N GLY A 55 -7.57 37.02 -22.65
CA GLY A 55 -6.56 36.64 -23.65
C GLY A 55 -5.82 35.32 -23.36
N THR A 56 -6.35 34.23 -23.93
CA THR A 56 -5.65 33.14 -24.66
C THR A 56 -4.13 32.96 -24.47
N SER A 57 -3.68 31.74 -24.16
CA SER A 57 -2.90 30.87 -25.07
C SER A 57 -2.10 29.80 -24.31
N GLU A 58 -2.07 28.62 -24.91
CA GLU A 58 -1.30 27.42 -24.61
C GLU A 58 0.22 27.62 -24.50
N ASP A 59 0.89 26.93 -23.56
CA ASP A 59 1.98 25.98 -23.83
C ASP A 59 2.71 25.51 -22.54
N GLU A 60 2.94 24.19 -22.51
CA GLU A 60 3.91 23.38 -21.75
C GLU A 60 4.53 23.91 -20.43
N LEU A 61 4.12 23.32 -19.30
CA LEU A 61 4.86 23.43 -18.04
C LEU A 61 5.77 22.22 -17.81
N SER A 62 7.03 22.43 -18.19
CA SER A 62 8.22 21.72 -17.74
C SER A 62 8.18 21.40 -16.24
N CYS A 63 8.58 20.17 -15.90
CA CYS A 63 8.76 19.65 -14.55
C CYS A 63 9.83 20.46 -13.79
N GLY A 64 9.40 21.57 -13.20
CA GLY A 64 10.20 22.44 -12.35
C GLY A 64 10.23 21.94 -10.92
N LYS A 65 11.40 21.46 -10.50
CA LYS A 65 11.97 21.48 -9.14
C LYS A 65 11.07 22.16 -8.09
N VAL A 66 10.44 21.35 -7.23
CA VAL A 66 9.76 21.82 -6.02
C VAL A 66 10.79 22.45 -5.09
N GLU A 67 10.92 23.77 -5.19
CA GLU A 67 11.60 24.59 -4.20
C GLU A 67 10.84 24.51 -2.87
N ALA A 68 11.61 24.55 -1.79
CA ALA A 68 11.15 24.41 -0.44
C ALA A 68 10.12 25.49 -0.10
N VAL A 69 8.90 25.08 0.23
CA VAL A 69 7.96 25.91 0.98
C VAL A 69 8.57 26.12 2.36
N GLU A 70 9.19 27.28 2.55
CA GLU A 70 9.72 27.76 3.82
C GLU A 70 8.55 28.08 4.78
N TYR A 71 8.37 27.26 5.80
CA TYR A 71 7.53 27.59 6.96
C TYR A 71 8.28 28.61 7.82
N SER A 72 8.04 29.90 7.55
CA SER A 72 8.54 31.01 8.38
C SER A 72 7.72 31.12 9.66
N GLY A 73 8.37 30.89 10.80
CA GLY A 73 7.79 31.07 12.13
C GLY A 73 8.45 30.33 13.29
N MET A 74 9.72 29.91 13.19
CA MET A 74 10.44 29.33 14.33
C MET A 74 11.01 30.45 15.19
N ARG A 75 10.65 30.52 16.48
CA ARG A 75 11.25 31.48 17.44
C ARG A 75 12.77 31.31 17.43
N GLN A 76 13.53 32.38 17.66
CA GLN A 76 14.99 32.38 17.65
C GLN A 76 15.59 31.20 18.46
N GLY A 77 15.04 30.92 19.64
CA GLY A 77 15.46 29.80 20.49
C GLY A 77 15.20 28.41 19.89
N ASP A 78 14.15 28.25 19.07
CA ASP A 78 13.87 26.98 18.38
C ASP A 78 14.86 26.75 17.24
N GLN A 79 15.31 27.83 16.59
CA GLN A 79 16.34 27.77 15.54
C GLN A 79 17.69 27.35 16.13
N GLU A 80 18.08 27.92 17.27
CA GLU A 80 19.30 27.54 18.00
C GLU A 80 19.25 26.09 18.49
N LEU A 81 18.11 25.66 19.03
CA LEU A 81 17.92 24.28 19.48
C LEU A 81 18.01 23.30 18.31
N LYS A 82 17.37 23.61 17.19
CA LYS A 82 17.44 22.82 15.95
C LYS A 82 18.87 22.72 15.44
N GLU A 83 19.61 23.82 15.45
CA GLU A 83 21.00 23.85 14.99
C GLU A 83 21.91 23.04 15.91
N MET A 84 21.75 23.16 17.23
CA MET A 84 22.46 22.33 18.22
C MET A 84 22.16 20.84 18.03
N LEU A 85 20.88 20.47 17.82
CA LEU A 85 20.47 19.09 17.60
C LEU A 85 21.04 18.53 16.29
N LEU A 86 21.00 19.31 15.21
CA LEU A 86 21.61 18.94 13.93
C LEU A 86 23.14 18.82 14.04
N ARG A 87 23.79 19.67 14.82
CA ARG A 87 25.24 19.57 15.05
C ARG A 87 25.61 18.32 15.85
N LYS A 88 24.83 17.97 16.87
CA LYS A 88 25.09 16.80 17.73
C LYS A 88 24.73 15.47 17.06
N TYR A 89 23.59 15.42 16.35
CA TYR A 89 23.03 14.17 15.82
C TYR A 89 22.97 14.10 14.29
N GLY A 90 23.27 15.17 13.57
CA GLY A 90 23.12 15.25 12.11
C GLY A 90 23.91 14.18 11.36
N GLY A 91 25.11 13.84 11.82
CA GLY A 91 25.90 12.73 11.27
C GLY A 91 25.21 11.38 11.44
N TYR A 92 24.75 11.07 12.66
CA TYR A 92 24.03 9.85 12.99
C TYR A 92 22.70 9.73 12.23
N LEU A 93 21.93 10.83 12.18
CA LEU A 93 20.68 10.92 11.42
C LEU A 93 20.93 10.71 9.92
N SER A 94 22.03 11.24 9.39
CA SER A 94 22.41 11.07 7.98
C SER A 94 22.85 9.63 7.69
N SER A 95 23.63 9.00 8.57
CA SER A 95 23.97 7.59 8.43
C SER A 95 22.74 6.69 8.53
N LEU A 96 21.85 6.97 9.49
CA LEU A 96 20.63 6.19 9.71
C LEU A 96 19.67 6.32 8.52
N ARG A 97 19.47 7.55 8.01
CA ARG A 97 18.75 7.78 6.74
C ARG A 97 19.39 7.01 5.60
N LYS A 98 20.71 7.04 5.46
CA LYS A 98 21.42 6.28 4.42
C LYS A 98 21.19 4.77 4.56
N GLU A 99 21.20 4.21 5.78
CA GLU A 99 20.89 2.80 6.01
C GLU A 99 19.44 2.46 5.62
N PHE A 100 18.46 3.28 6.00
CA PHE A 100 17.05 3.06 5.64
C PHE A 100 16.77 3.25 4.15
N LEU A 101 17.46 4.19 3.49
CA LEU A 101 17.31 4.45 2.05
C LEU A 101 18.14 3.49 1.18
N LYS A 102 19.02 2.67 1.75
CA LYS A 102 19.61 1.54 1.03
C LYS A 102 18.48 0.56 0.71
N LYS A 103 17.83 0.76 -0.43
CA LYS A 103 16.99 -0.26 -1.06
C LYS A 103 17.84 -1.53 -1.10
N ARG A 104 17.44 -2.56 -0.35
CA ARG A 104 18.13 -3.84 -0.36
C ARG A 104 18.30 -4.22 -1.82
N LYS A 105 19.55 -4.41 -2.27
CA LYS A 105 19.86 -4.69 -3.67
C LYS A 105 18.89 -5.79 -4.14
N LYS A 106 18.28 -5.59 -5.32
CA LYS A 106 17.38 -6.56 -5.99
C LYS A 106 18.21 -7.80 -6.37
N GLY A 107 18.60 -8.54 -5.35
CA GLY A 107 19.41 -9.73 -5.39
C GLY A 107 18.60 -10.89 -4.84
N LYS A 108 19.19 -12.08 -4.94
CA LYS A 108 18.60 -13.33 -4.47
C LYS A 108 18.06 -13.18 -3.04
N LEU A 109 16.97 -13.87 -2.73
CA LEU A 109 16.38 -13.89 -1.38
C LEU A 109 17.45 -14.26 -0.33
N PRO A 110 17.36 -13.72 0.90
CA PRO A 110 18.23 -14.09 2.03
C PRO A 110 18.36 -15.62 2.15
N LYS A 111 19.53 -16.10 2.57
CA LYS A 111 19.79 -17.55 2.65
C LYS A 111 18.82 -18.24 3.61
N ASP A 112 18.56 -17.61 4.75
CA ASP A 112 17.66 -18.14 5.79
C ASP A 112 16.23 -18.21 5.28
N ALA A 113 15.74 -17.11 4.67
CA ALA A 113 14.43 -17.08 4.02
C ALA A 113 14.26 -18.18 2.97
N ARG A 114 15.30 -18.43 2.16
CA ARG A 114 15.27 -19.49 1.15
C ARG A 114 15.22 -20.88 1.79
N LYS A 115 15.91 -21.09 2.91
CA LYS A 115 15.89 -22.35 3.64
C LYS A 115 14.48 -22.65 4.11
N THR A 116 13.84 -21.71 4.82
CA THR A 116 12.45 -21.87 5.28
C THR A 116 11.48 -22.20 4.14
N LEU A 117 11.57 -21.48 3.03
CA LEU A 117 10.74 -21.74 1.84
C LEU A 117 11.00 -23.11 1.22
N THR A 118 12.25 -23.55 1.21
CA THR A 118 12.65 -24.86 0.68
C THR A 118 12.20 -25.99 1.59
N ASP A 119 12.24 -25.79 2.91
CA ASP A 119 11.77 -26.76 3.89
C ASP A 119 10.26 -27.00 3.71
N TRP A 120 9.46 -25.93 3.65
CA TRP A 120 8.01 -26.05 3.36
C TRP A 120 7.77 -26.74 2.01
N TRP A 121 8.53 -26.37 0.97
CA TRP A 121 8.43 -26.97 -0.37
C TRP A 121 8.65 -28.47 -0.36
N ASN A 122 9.65 -28.96 0.37
CA ASN A 122 9.99 -30.37 0.43
C ASN A 122 8.88 -31.17 1.12
N THR A 123 8.31 -30.62 2.20
CA THR A 123 7.16 -31.23 2.89
C THR A 123 5.92 -31.30 2.00
N HIS A 124 5.73 -30.32 1.12
CA HIS A 124 4.55 -30.20 0.25
C HIS A 124 4.84 -30.50 -1.22
N TYR A 125 5.89 -31.27 -1.53
CA TYR A 125 6.33 -31.47 -2.93
C TYR A 125 5.24 -32.05 -3.84
N ARG A 126 4.36 -32.88 -3.28
CA ARG A 126 3.25 -33.50 -4.02
C ARG A 126 2.20 -32.47 -4.45
N TRP A 127 1.91 -31.47 -3.63
CA TRP A 127 0.98 -30.37 -3.94
C TRP A 127 1.52 -29.03 -3.43
N PRO A 128 2.46 -28.39 -4.14
CA PRO A 128 3.20 -27.24 -3.64
C PRO A 128 2.43 -25.92 -3.87
N TYR A 129 1.20 -25.85 -3.35
CA TYR A 129 0.33 -24.69 -3.39
C TYR A 129 -0.05 -24.29 -1.96
N PRO A 130 0.72 -23.38 -1.33
CA PRO A 130 0.41 -22.94 0.03
C PRO A 130 -0.92 -22.18 0.08
N THR A 131 -1.66 -22.33 1.16
CA THR A 131 -2.87 -21.52 1.44
C THR A 131 -2.49 -20.07 1.76
N GLU A 132 -3.49 -19.18 1.86
CA GLU A 132 -3.23 -17.78 2.24
C GLU A 132 -2.66 -17.66 3.65
N GLU A 133 -3.12 -18.50 4.58
CA GLU A 133 -2.60 -18.57 5.94
C GLU A 133 -1.15 -19.04 5.97
N GLU A 134 -0.80 -20.07 5.20
CA GLU A 134 0.57 -20.56 5.11
C GLU A 134 1.50 -19.53 4.47
N LYS A 135 1.03 -18.80 3.46
CA LYS A 135 1.79 -17.67 2.87
C LYS A 135 2.06 -16.59 3.91
N LEU A 136 1.08 -16.29 4.77
CA LEU A 136 1.24 -15.31 5.84
C LEU A 136 2.25 -15.78 6.89
N GLN A 137 2.18 -17.04 7.32
CA GLN A 137 3.16 -17.63 8.23
C GLN A 137 4.58 -17.61 7.64
N LEU A 138 4.73 -17.99 6.37
CA LEU A 138 6.02 -17.93 5.68
C LEU A 138 6.53 -16.49 5.54
N SER A 139 5.64 -15.52 5.32
CA SER A 139 5.98 -14.10 5.31
C SER A 139 6.53 -13.65 6.67
N GLU A 140 5.84 -14.00 7.75
CA GLU A 140 6.26 -13.68 9.12
C GLU A 140 7.63 -14.30 9.47
N MET A 141 7.81 -15.59 9.18
CA MET A 141 9.05 -16.32 9.47
C MET A 141 10.26 -15.83 8.66
N THR A 142 10.03 -15.35 7.43
CA THR A 142 11.12 -14.98 6.51
C THR A 142 11.35 -13.48 6.39
N GLY A 143 10.42 -12.66 6.88
CA GLY A 143 10.39 -11.21 6.69
C GLY A 143 10.23 -10.79 5.23
N LEU A 144 9.74 -11.68 4.37
CA LEU A 144 9.48 -11.41 2.96
C LEU A 144 8.04 -10.97 2.76
N ASP A 145 7.83 -10.07 1.81
CA ASP A 145 6.49 -9.68 1.40
C ASP A 145 5.75 -10.86 0.74
N ILE A 146 4.44 -10.94 0.92
CA ILE A 146 3.60 -12.03 0.35
C ILE A 146 3.77 -12.13 -1.16
N LYS A 147 3.98 -11.00 -1.85
CA LYS A 147 4.29 -10.99 -3.30
C LYS A 147 5.60 -11.72 -3.61
N GLN A 148 6.62 -11.60 -2.76
CA GLN A 148 7.90 -12.29 -2.93
C GLN A 148 7.74 -13.79 -2.67
N ILE A 149 6.95 -14.18 -1.65
CA ILE A 149 6.59 -15.57 -1.37
C ILE A 149 5.89 -16.19 -2.58
N ASN A 150 4.83 -15.54 -3.10
CA ASN A 150 4.09 -15.99 -4.27
C ASN A 150 4.99 -16.17 -5.51
N ASN A 151 5.82 -15.17 -5.79
CA ASN A 151 6.76 -15.24 -6.92
C ASN A 151 7.78 -16.37 -6.74
N TRP A 152 8.22 -16.63 -5.51
CA TRP A 152 9.14 -17.73 -5.24
C TRP A 152 8.48 -19.07 -5.56
N PHE A 153 7.27 -19.33 -5.04
CA PHE A 153 6.56 -20.59 -5.28
C PHE A 153 6.20 -20.82 -6.75
N ILE A 154 5.80 -19.77 -7.48
CA ILE A 154 5.55 -19.85 -8.93
C ILE A 154 6.83 -20.27 -9.67
N ASN A 155 7.95 -19.61 -9.37
CA ASN A 155 9.23 -19.93 -10.01
C ASN A 155 9.74 -21.31 -9.61
N GLN A 156 9.53 -21.70 -8.35
CA GLN A 156 9.96 -22.99 -7.83
C GLN A 156 9.20 -24.14 -8.49
N ARG A 157 7.86 -24.02 -8.63
CA ARG A 157 7.04 -24.95 -9.42
C ARG A 157 7.52 -25.05 -10.85
N LYS A 158 7.68 -23.92 -11.53
CA LYS A 158 8.13 -23.88 -12.92
C LYS A 158 9.48 -24.58 -13.14
N ARG A 159 10.38 -24.54 -12.16
CA ARG A 159 11.75 -25.10 -12.29
C ARG A 159 11.86 -26.55 -11.80
N HIS A 160 11.13 -26.92 -10.77
CA HIS A 160 11.42 -28.12 -9.98
C HIS A 160 10.22 -29.05 -9.79
N TRP A 161 9.00 -28.62 -10.13
CA TRP A 161 7.83 -29.47 -9.98
C TRP A 161 7.55 -30.23 -11.27
N LYS A 162 7.70 -31.56 -11.20
CA LYS A 162 7.32 -32.50 -12.25
C LYS A 162 6.24 -33.40 -11.65
N PRO A 163 4.96 -33.22 -11.99
CA PRO A 163 3.91 -34.15 -11.57
C PRO A 163 4.32 -35.56 -12.00
N SER A 164 4.36 -36.50 -11.06
CA SER A 164 4.57 -37.93 -11.38
C SER A 164 3.45 -38.42 -12.30
N GLU A 165 3.70 -39.50 -13.05
CA GLU A 165 2.70 -40.10 -13.95
C GLU A 165 1.37 -40.39 -13.24
N ASP A 166 1.41 -40.88 -12.00
CA ASP A 166 0.23 -41.12 -11.16
C ASP A 166 -0.63 -39.86 -10.92
N MET A 167 0.00 -38.70 -10.87
CA MET A 167 -0.70 -37.42 -10.69
C MET A 167 -1.31 -36.92 -12.00
N ARG A 168 -0.72 -37.28 -13.15
CA ARG A 168 -1.27 -36.96 -14.47
C ARG A 168 -2.58 -37.70 -14.72
N PHE A 169 -2.68 -38.95 -14.24
CA PHE A 169 -3.91 -39.74 -14.30
C PHE A 169 -5.04 -39.13 -13.47
N ALA A 170 -4.75 -38.69 -12.24
CA ALA A 170 -5.76 -38.04 -11.37
C ALA A 170 -6.34 -36.74 -11.95
N ILE A 171 -5.58 -36.03 -12.81
CA ILE A 171 -6.04 -34.80 -13.48
C ILE A 171 -6.87 -35.12 -14.74
N MET A 172 -6.65 -36.27 -15.40
CA MET A 172 -7.46 -36.68 -16.57
C MET A 172 -8.75 -37.42 -16.21
N GLU A 173 -8.81 -38.17 -15.10
CA GLU A 173 -10.03 -38.91 -14.71
C GLU A 173 -11.20 -38.01 -14.28
N GLY A 174 -10.96 -36.74 -13.94
CA GLY A 174 -12.02 -35.78 -13.61
C GLY A 174 -12.91 -35.34 -14.79
N VAL A 175 -12.58 -35.72 -16.04
CA VAL A 175 -13.29 -35.25 -17.26
C VAL A 175 -14.17 -36.33 -17.92
N SER A 176 -14.01 -37.62 -17.57
CA SER A 176 -14.76 -38.71 -18.24
C SER A 176 -15.87 -39.36 -17.41
N GLY A 177 -16.13 -38.91 -16.18
CA GLY A 177 -17.05 -39.55 -15.25
C GLY A 177 -18.50 -39.07 -15.27
N GLY A 178 -19.12 -38.83 -16.43
CA GLY A 178 -20.51 -38.32 -16.38
C GLY A 178 -21.34 -38.24 -17.65
N ILE A 179 -21.43 -39.29 -18.47
CA ILE A 179 -22.65 -39.54 -19.30
C ILE A 179 -22.77 -41.05 -19.57
N ILE A 180 -23.29 -41.83 -18.61
CA ILE A 180 -24.01 -43.09 -18.92
C ILE A 180 -25.10 -43.27 -17.84
N GLY A 181 -26.32 -42.84 -18.14
CA GLY A 181 -27.53 -43.26 -17.41
C GLY A 181 -28.14 -44.48 -18.11
N PRO A 182 -28.72 -45.45 -17.38
CA PRO A 182 -29.28 -46.65 -17.98
C PRO A 182 -30.65 -46.38 -18.62
N MET A 183 -31.02 -47.29 -19.53
CA MET A 183 -32.23 -47.32 -20.36
C MET A 183 -33.55 -47.14 -19.59
#